data_AF-A0A1X1QMD4-F1
#
_entry.id   AF-A0A1X1QMD4-F1
#
_cell.length_a   1.000
_cell.length_b   1.000
_cell.length_c   1.000
_cell.angle_alpha   90.00
_cell.angle_beta   90.00
_cell.angle_gamma   90.00
#
_symmetry.space_group_name_H-M   'P 1'
#
loop_
_entity.id
_entity.type
_entity.pdbx_description
1 polymer ?
#
loop_
_entity_poly.entity_id
_entity_poly.type
_entity_poly.pdbx_seq_one_letter_code
_entity_poly.pdbx_strand_id
1 'polypeptide(L)' 'MKVLHLWVEFALFEKGYIFVKGGKIQQNHKRVSTKYLEKIINKLQGNSVSNWSGSAKYYSWHETKYNKAN' A
#
# COMPACT_ATOMS: atom_id res chain seq x y z
N MET A 1 -6.48 19.36 7.61
CA MET A 1 -7.19 18.07 7.59
C MET A 1 -7.28 17.58 6.15
N LYS A 2 -6.73 16.39 5.83
CA LYS A 2 -6.63 15.83 4.46
C LYS A 2 -7.58 14.62 4.33
N VAL A 3 -8.88 14.87 4.40
CA VAL A 3 -9.91 13.81 4.45
C VAL A 3 -10.06 13.09 3.11
N LEU A 4 -9.69 13.73 2.00
CA LEU A 4 -9.73 13.14 0.65
C LEU A 4 -8.55 12.18 0.36
N HIS A 5 -7.45 12.24 1.13
CA HIS A 5 -6.24 11.43 0.86
C HIS A 5 -6.38 9.99 1.39
N LEU A 6 -7.11 9.80 2.49
CA LEU A 6 -7.25 8.49 3.15
C LEU A 6 -8.01 7.44 2.31
N TRP A 7 -9.02 7.85 1.54
CA TRP A 7 -9.88 6.91 0.79
C TRP A 7 -9.15 6.22 -0.36
N VAL A 8 -8.24 6.94 -1.03
CA VAL A 8 -7.46 6.41 -2.14
C VAL A 8 -6.42 5.41 -1.65
N GLU A 9 -5.75 5.70 -0.53
CA GLU A 9 -4.78 4.81 0.11
C GLU A 9 -5.42 3.47 0.50
N PHE A 10 -6.60 3.52 1.10
CA PHE A 10 -7.35 2.33 1.49
C PHE A 10 -7.75 1.47 0.28
N ALA A 11 -8.32 2.07 -0.76
CA ALA A 11 -8.73 1.34 -1.97
C ALA A 11 -7.54 0.69 -2.70
N LEU A 12 -6.40 1.39 -2.78
CA LEU A 12 -5.17 0.86 -3.38
C LEU A 12 -4.61 -0.32 -2.57
N PHE A 13 -4.67 -0.22 -1.25
CA PHE A 13 -4.25 -1.28 -0.34
C PHE A 13 -5.16 -2.50 -0.49
N GLU A 14 -6.47 -2.37 -0.33
CA GLU A 14 -7.42 -3.49 -0.44
C GLU A 14 -7.33 -4.23 -1.77
N LYS A 15 -7.13 -3.49 -2.87
CA LYS A 15 -6.97 -4.04 -4.23
C LYS A 15 -5.58 -4.65 -4.46
N GLY A 16 -4.63 -4.46 -3.56
CA GLY A 16 -3.28 -5.01 -3.62
C GLY A 16 -2.34 -4.29 -4.59
N TYR A 17 -2.62 -3.03 -4.92
CA TYR A 17 -1.69 -2.18 -5.68
C TYR A 17 -0.54 -1.67 -4.82
N ILE A 18 -0.78 -1.54 -3.51
CA ILE A 18 0.23 -1.21 -2.51
C ILE A 18 0.17 -2.20 -1.35
N PHE A 19 1.28 -2.39 -0.67
CA PHE A 19 1.36 -3.12 0.58
C PHE A 19 2.28 -2.38 1.55
N VAL A 20 2.22 -2.73 2.83
CA VAL A 20 3.05 -2.09 3.86
C VAL A 20 4.11 -3.08 4.30
N LYS A 21 5.38 -2.68 4.18
CA LYS A 21 6.54 -3.48 4.58
C LYS A 21 7.45 -2.65 5.49
N GLY A 22 7.74 -3.16 6.68
CA GLY A 22 8.56 -2.46 7.67
C GLY A 22 8.00 -1.08 8.04
N GLY A 23 6.66 -0.94 8.08
CA GLY A 23 5.99 0.32 8.39
C GLY A 23 5.92 1.33 7.25
N LYS A 24 6.42 0.99 6.05
CA LYS A 24 6.40 1.87 4.88
C LYS A 24 5.55 1.30 3.75
N ILE A 25 4.88 2.18 3.01
CA ILE A 25 4.13 1.81 1.80
C ILE A 25 5.11 1.44 0.68
N GLN A 26 4.87 0.29 0.05
CA GLN A 26 5.58 -0.18 -1.15
C GLN A 26 4.60 -0.45 -2.29
N GLN A 27 5.03 -0.17 -3.51
CA GLN A 27 4.29 -0.51 -4.72
C GLN A 27 4.33 -2.01 -4.99
N ASN A 28 3.20 -2.56 -5.44
CA ASN A 28 3.13 -3.90 -5.98
C ASN A 28 3.37 -3.91 -7.49
N HIS A 29 4.62 -4.16 -7.90
CA HIS A 29 4.99 -4.27 -9.32
C HIS A 29 4.37 -5.49 -10.03
N LYS A 30 3.75 -6.43 -9.30
CA LYS A 30 3.01 -7.56 -9.90
C LYS A 30 1.65 -7.16 -10.46
N ARG A 31 1.16 -5.96 -10.13
CA ARG A 31 -0.12 -5.45 -10.64
C ARG A 31 0.08 -4.44 -11.75
N VAL A 32 -0.62 -4.66 -12.87
CA VAL A 32 -0.71 -3.69 -13.96
C VAL A 32 -1.50 -2.48 -13.47
N SER A 33 -0.89 -1.31 -13.56
CA SER A 33 -1.51 -0.03 -13.19
C SER A 33 -1.53 0.90 -14.40
N THR A 34 -2.50 1.82 -14.45
CA THR A 34 -2.53 2.86 -15.48
C THR A 34 -1.53 3.97 -15.13
N LYS A 35 -1.06 4.72 -16.13
CA LYS A 35 -0.10 5.84 -15.92
C LYS A 35 -0.58 6.86 -14.86
N TYR A 36 -1.89 7.06 -14.75
CA TYR A 36 -2.44 7.95 -13.73
C TYR A 36 -2.38 7.34 -12.33
N LEU A 37 -2.71 6.05 -12.21
CA LEU A 37 -2.66 5.30 -10.96
C LEU A 37 -1.22 5.17 -10.44
N GLU A 38 -0.26 4.92 -11.34
CA GLU A 38 1.16 4.84 -11.03
C GLU A 38 1.69 6.15 -10.44
N LYS A 39 1.29 7.31 -10.99
CA LYS A 39 1.63 8.62 -10.41
C LYS A 39 1.10 8.79 -8.99
N ILE A 40 -0.07 8.24 -8.69
CA ILE A 40 -0.64 8.28 -7.33
C ILE A 40 0.16 7.36 -6.41
N ILE A 41 0.40 6.12 -6.82
CA ILE A 41 1.17 5.14 -6.04
C ILE A 41 2.58 5.66 -5.74
N ASN A 42 3.25 6.28 -6.71
CA ASN A 42 4.58 6.87 -6.54
C ASN A 42 4.62 7.99 -5.49
N LYS A 43 3.51 8.74 -5.30
CA LYS A 43 3.41 9.75 -4.23
C LYS A 43 3.20 9.13 -2.85
N LEU A 44 2.67 7.91 -2.80
CA LEU A 44 2.39 7.18 -1.56
C LEU A 44 3.57 6.32 -1.12
N GLN A 45 4.35 5.81 -2.07
CA GLN A 45 5.50 4.95 -1.80
C GLN A 45 6.50 5.64 -0.87
N GLY A 46 6.97 4.89 0.13
CA GLY A 46 7.93 5.37 1.13
C GLY A 46 7.30 6.09 2.32
N ASN A 47 6.01 6.46 2.26
CA ASN A 47 5.30 7.05 3.40
C ASN A 47 5.17 6.02 4.54
N SER A 48 5.37 6.49 5.76
CA SER A 48 5.21 5.68 6.97
C SER A 48 3.75 5.60 7.38
N VAL A 49 3.32 4.44 7.86
CA VAL A 49 1.95 4.24 8.37
C VAL A 49 1.97 4.37 9.89
N SER A 50 1.18 5.31 10.42
CA SER A 50 1.18 5.68 11.84
C SER A 50 0.73 4.56 12.79
N ASN A 51 -0.09 3.63 12.33
CA ASN A 51 -0.60 2.49 13.09
C ASN A 51 0.24 1.20 12.92
N TRP A 52 1.45 1.29 12.34
CA TRP A 52 2.28 0.10 12.08
C TRP A 52 2.52 -0.75 13.33
N SER A 53 2.87 -0.13 14.46
CA SER A 53 3.18 -0.84 15.71
C SER A 53 2.02 -1.69 16.23
N GLY A 54 0.77 -1.25 16.04
CA GLY A 54 -0.42 -1.98 16.47
C GLY A 54 -0.99 -2.95 15.44
N SER A 55 -0.56 -2.87 14.17
CA SER A 55 -1.17 -3.62 13.06
C SER A 55 -0.16 -4.34 12.16
N ALA A 56 1.09 -4.47 12.58
CA ALA A 56 2.14 -5.12 11.81
C ALA A 56 1.74 -6.52 11.29
N LYS A 57 1.09 -7.35 12.12
CA LYS A 57 0.62 -8.68 11.73
C LYS A 57 -0.38 -8.64 10.57
N TYR A 58 -1.31 -7.69 10.58
CA TYR A 58 -2.28 -7.51 9.50
C TYR A 58 -1.59 -7.08 8.20
N TYR A 59 -0.66 -6.14 8.29
CA TYR A 59 0.11 -5.68 7.13
C TYR A 59 1.01 -6.78 6.53
N SER A 60 1.68 -7.58 7.37
CA SER A 60 2.49 -8.72 6.92
C SER A 60 1.65 -9.82 6.26
N TRP A 61 0.46 -10.12 6.80
CA TRP A 61 -0.49 -11.02 6.15
C TRP A 61 -0.92 -10.48 4.78
N HIS A 62 -1.24 -9.19 4.71
CA HIS A 62 -1.65 -8.54 3.47
C HIS A 62 -0.53 -8.54 2.42
N GLU A 63 0.71 -8.26 2.81
CA GLU A 63 1.89 -8.41 1.95
C GLU A 63 1.97 -9.83 1.41
N THR A 64 1.83 -10.84 2.26
CA THR A 64 1.90 -12.25 1.83
C THR A 64 0.80 -12.59 0.81
N LYS A 65 -0.40 -12.06 1.02
CA LYS A 65 -1.55 -12.27 0.11
C LYS A 65 -1.30 -11.72 -1.29
N TYR A 66 -0.64 -10.57 -1.41
CA TYR A 66 -0.51 -9.85 -2.70
C TYR A 66 0.90 -9.83 -3.29
N ASN A 67 1.92 -10.16 -2.49
CA ASN A 67 3.33 -10.17 -2.87
C ASN A 67 3.98 -11.56 -2.75
N LYS A 68 3.20 -12.65 -2.69
CA LYS A 68 3.73 -14.02 -2.73
C LYS A 68 4.68 -14.20 -3.92
N ALA A 69 5.94 -14.51 -3.65
CA ALA A 69 6.86 -15.00 -4.67
C ALA A 69 6.36 -16.40 -5.06
N ASN A 70 6.12 -16.64 -6.35
CA ASN A 70 6.09 -18.00 -6.87
C ASN A 70 7.51 -18.56 -6.82
#